data_AF-A0A8S1DCE8-F1
#
_entry.id   AF-A0A8S1DCE8-F1
#
_cell.length_a   1.000
_cell.length_b   1.000
_cell.length_c   1.000
_cell.angle_alpha   90.00
_cell.angle_beta   90.00
_cell.angle_gamma   90.00
#
_symmetry.space_group_name_H-M   'P 1'
#
loop_
_entity.id
_entity.type
_entity.pdbx_description
1 polymer ?
#
loop_
_entity_poly.entity_id
_entity_poly.type
_entity_poly.pdbx_seq_one_letter_code
_entity_poly.pdbx_strand_id
1 'polypeptide(L)'
;MDAYPERKRLPNLHQRVDEGRGYFVSNGRVAVAKQYKMLVIKGNSTKFQWYYLREGEYLPPDAFVSGRTYNGSKPVYIGKTTVDGEVLYGRVRQSSVPVLAVAVTRNRRRVDFAYSFYVLVQPGVVGF
;
A
#
# COMPACT_ATOMS: atom_id res chain seq x y z
N MET A 1 31.97 7.05 -8.38
CA MET A 1 30.96 7.69 -7.52
C MET A 1 30.05 8.43 -8.48
N ASP A 2 29.01 7.74 -8.95
CA ASP A 2 28.27 8.23 -10.11
C ASP A 2 27.08 9.06 -9.66
N ALA A 3 27.07 10.32 -10.11
CA ALA A 3 26.08 11.31 -9.80
C ALA A 3 24.71 10.93 -10.38
N TYR A 4 23.65 11.09 -9.58
CA TYR A 4 22.27 11.00 -10.06
C TYR A 4 22.01 12.09 -11.10
N PRO A 5 21.45 11.77 -12.29
CA PRO A 5 21.14 12.78 -13.29
C PRO A 5 20.00 13.70 -12.82
N GLU A 6 20.14 14.98 -13.15
CA GLU A 6 19.26 16.07 -12.75
C GLU A 6 17.78 15.81 -13.08
N ARG A 7 16.92 16.23 -12.14
CA ARG A 7 15.45 16.14 -12.25
C ARG A 7 14.95 17.04 -13.38
N LYS A 8 14.69 16.47 -14.56
CA LYS A 8 13.83 17.11 -15.54
C LYS A 8 12.41 17.23 -14.96
N ARG A 9 12.01 18.44 -14.59
CA ARG A 9 10.61 18.78 -14.28
C ARG A 9 9.78 18.55 -15.55
N LEU A 10 8.95 17.50 -15.54
CA LEU A 10 7.92 17.32 -16.54
C LEU A 10 6.83 18.40 -16.29
N PRO A 11 6.49 19.22 -17.30
CA PRO A 11 5.41 20.18 -17.17
C PRO A 11 4.09 19.40 -17.19
N ASN A 12 3.16 19.77 -16.29
CA ASN A 12 1.77 19.30 -16.19
C ASN A 12 1.42 18.23 -15.14
N LEU A 13 2.29 17.92 -14.17
CA LEU A 13 1.86 17.16 -13.00
C LEU A 13 1.51 18.11 -11.84
N HIS A 14 0.23 18.45 -11.68
CA HIS A 14 -0.31 19.10 -10.47
C HIS A 14 -0.22 18.21 -9.21
N GLN A 15 0.50 17.10 -9.26
CA GLN A 15 0.94 16.39 -8.08
C GLN A 15 2.13 17.17 -7.52
N ARG A 16 1.91 17.94 -6.46
CA ARG A 16 3.00 18.29 -5.54
C ARG A 16 3.67 16.97 -5.17
N VAL A 17 4.79 16.65 -5.83
CA VAL A 17 5.63 15.52 -5.47
C VAL A 17 6.20 15.92 -4.12
N ASP A 18 5.53 15.52 -3.05
CA ASP A 18 5.89 15.82 -1.67
C ASP A 18 7.27 15.20 -1.35
N GLU A 19 8.33 15.92 -1.73
CA GLU A 19 9.71 15.92 -1.20
C GLU A 19 10.32 14.56 -0.81
N GLY A 20 10.01 13.48 -1.54
CA GLY A 20 10.55 12.15 -1.22
C GLY A 20 10.07 11.60 0.14
N ARG A 21 8.93 12.05 0.66
CA ARG A 21 8.35 11.56 1.92
C ARG A 21 7.43 10.36 1.67
N GLY A 22 7.46 9.41 2.60
CA GLY A 22 6.51 8.29 2.64
C GLY A 22 5.28 8.65 3.49
N TYR A 23 4.09 8.33 2.99
CA TYR A 23 2.83 8.50 3.69
C TYR A 23 2.20 7.14 3.97
N PHE A 24 1.75 6.92 5.20
CA PHE A 24 1.17 5.63 5.60
C PHE A 24 0.17 5.82 6.74
N VAL A 25 -0.71 4.84 6.91
CA VAL A 25 -1.70 4.84 7.99
C VAL A 25 -1.08 4.25 9.26
N SER A 26 -1.08 5.03 10.34
CA SER A 26 -0.67 4.59 11.68
C SER A 26 -1.62 5.14 12.73
N ASN A 27 -2.11 4.29 13.64
CA ASN A 27 -3.02 4.67 14.73
C ASN A 27 -4.21 5.55 14.29
N GLY A 28 -4.83 5.21 13.15
CA GLY A 28 -5.98 5.94 12.60
C GLY A 28 -5.66 7.31 12.00
N ARG A 29 -4.37 7.65 11.82
CA ARG A 29 -3.92 8.92 11.26
C ARG A 29 -2.97 8.71 10.09
N VAL A 30 -2.81 9.74 9.27
CA VAL A 30 -1.75 9.80 8.24
C VAL A 30 -0.44 10.16 8.93
N ALA A 31 0.48 9.20 8.96
CA ALA A 31 1.86 9.42 9.38
C ALA A 31 2.73 9.76 8.17
N VAL A 32 3.85 10.44 8.44
CA VAL A 32 4.82 10.88 7.44
C VAL A 32 6.20 10.40 7.88
N ALA A 33 6.94 9.75 6.98
CA ALA A 33 8.32 9.36 7.22
C ALA A 33 9.27 9.91 6.15
N LYS A 34 10.46 10.29 6.58
CA LYS A 34 11.58 10.65 5.68
C LYS A 34 12.40 9.43 5.24
N GLN A 35 12.32 8.33 5.99
CA GLN A 35 12.99 7.07 5.71
C GLN A 35 11.96 5.96 5.64
N TYR A 36 12.04 5.14 4.59
CA TYR A 36 11.14 4.02 4.36
C TYR A 36 11.83 3.01 3.44
N LYS A 37 11.24 1.82 3.34
CA LYS A 37 11.63 0.79 2.37
C LYS A 37 10.49 0.58 1.39
N MET A 38 10.82 0.27 0.14
CA MET A 38 9.86 -0.01 -0.92
C MET A 38 9.97 -1.47 -1.34
N LEU A 39 8.82 -2.11 -1.56
CA LEU A 39 8.76 -3.37 -2.30
C LEU A 39 8.93 -3.05 -3.79
N VAL A 40 9.93 -3.65 -4.42
CA VAL A 40 10.20 -3.48 -5.86
C VAL A 40 9.98 -4.81 -6.56
N ILE A 41 9.04 -4.83 -7.50
CA ILE A 41 8.74 -6.00 -8.33
C ILE A 41 9.36 -5.77 -9.70
N LYS A 42 10.29 -6.65 -10.12
CA LYS A 42 10.88 -6.59 -11.47
C LYS A 42 9.79 -6.87 -12.50
N GLY A 43 9.78 -6.12 -13.61
CA GLY A 43 8.66 -6.08 -14.56
C GLY A 43 8.24 -7.41 -15.20
N ASN A 44 9.09 -8.43 -15.19
CA ASN A 44 8.80 -9.78 -15.70
C ASN A 44 8.47 -10.80 -14.59
N SER A 45 8.36 -10.38 -13.34
CA SER A 45 8.11 -11.27 -12.20
C SER A 45 6.61 -11.57 -12.08
N THR A 46 6.24 -12.84 -12.20
CA THR A 46 4.89 -13.35 -11.92
C THR A 46 4.66 -13.72 -10.44
N LYS A 47 5.69 -13.52 -9.60
CA LYS A 47 5.66 -13.88 -8.18
C LYS A 47 4.58 -13.16 -7.40
N PHE A 48 4.21 -11.94 -7.80
CA PHE A 48 3.22 -11.13 -7.11
C PHE A 48 2.08 -10.78 -8.06
N GLN A 49 0.85 -10.86 -7.56
CA GLN A 49 -0.36 -10.55 -8.31
C GLN A 49 -1.31 -9.71 -7.47
N TRP A 50 -2.19 -8.94 -8.12
CA TRP A 50 -3.25 -8.21 -7.45
C TRP A 50 -4.54 -9.02 -7.52
N TYR A 51 -5.04 -9.47 -6.38
CA TYR A 51 -6.33 -10.15 -6.26
C TYR A 51 -7.42 -9.15 -5.86
N TYR A 52 -8.51 -9.08 -6.61
CA TYR A 52 -9.64 -8.23 -6.23
C TYR A 52 -10.47 -8.91 -5.15
N LEU A 53 -10.49 -8.33 -3.96
CA LEU A 53 -11.25 -8.77 -2.81
C LEU A 53 -12.54 -7.95 -2.71
N ARG A 54 -13.70 -8.63 -2.67
CA ARG A 54 -14.99 -7.98 -2.43
C ARG A 54 -15.29 -7.85 -0.95
N GLU A 55 -16.16 -6.91 -0.63
CA GLU A 55 -16.69 -6.75 0.72
C GLU A 55 -17.34 -8.06 1.21
N GLY A 56 -16.98 -8.46 2.43
CA GLY A 56 -17.45 -9.69 3.05
C GLY A 56 -16.63 -10.94 2.70
N GLU A 57 -15.73 -10.89 1.72
CA GLU A 57 -14.82 -12.00 1.42
C GLU A 57 -13.66 -12.08 2.44
N TYR A 58 -13.16 -13.29 2.67
CA TYR A 58 -11.97 -13.53 3.46
C TYR A 58 -10.70 -13.29 2.63
N LEU A 59 -9.60 -12.92 3.30
CA LEU A 59 -8.30 -12.81 2.63
C LEU A 59 -7.90 -14.16 1.99
N PRO A 60 -7.37 -14.14 0.76
CA PRO A 60 -6.90 -15.35 0.12
C PRO A 60 -5.69 -15.94 0.89
N PRO A 61 -5.51 -17.27 0.94
CA PRO A 61 -4.43 -17.91 1.73
C PRO A 61 -3.01 -17.52 1.31
N ASP A 62 -2.82 -17.07 0.08
CA ASP A 62 -1.56 -16.61 -0.50
C ASP A 62 -1.39 -15.07 -0.42
N ALA A 63 -2.20 -14.39 0.39
CA ALA A 63 -2.05 -12.97 0.65
C ALA A 63 -0.66 -12.67 1.22
N PHE A 64 0.05 -11.72 0.61
CA PHE A 64 1.42 -11.41 0.97
C PHE A 64 1.51 -10.71 2.33
N VAL A 65 2.16 -11.37 3.30
CA VAL A 65 2.43 -10.83 4.63
C VAL A 65 3.63 -9.89 4.56
N SER A 66 3.36 -8.58 4.64
CA SER A 66 4.38 -7.52 4.62
C SER A 66 5.06 -7.28 5.97
N GLY A 67 4.52 -7.87 7.04
CA GLY A 67 5.01 -7.73 8.40
C GLY A 67 3.96 -8.12 9.43
N ARG A 68 4.19 -7.73 10.69
CA ARG A 68 3.28 -7.96 11.81
C ARG A 68 3.01 -6.65 12.55
N THR A 69 1.92 -6.61 13.32
CA THR A 69 1.62 -5.49 14.22
C THR A 69 2.74 -5.27 15.23
N TYR A 70 2.79 -4.11 15.89
CA TYR A 70 3.85 -3.75 16.85
C TYR A 70 4.08 -4.81 17.94
N ASN A 71 3.01 -5.42 18.45
CA ASN A 71 3.05 -6.51 19.43
C ASN A 71 3.25 -7.91 18.80
N GLY A 72 3.53 -8.00 17.50
CA GLY A 72 3.73 -9.24 16.76
C GLY A 72 2.48 -10.11 16.57
N SER A 73 1.32 -9.72 17.10
CA SER A 73 0.19 -10.63 17.25
C SER A 73 -0.66 -10.82 16.00
N LYS A 74 -0.61 -9.90 15.03
CA LYS A 74 -1.42 -10.00 13.80
C LYS A 74 -0.59 -9.71 12.54
N PRO A 75 -0.77 -10.49 11.47
CA PRO A 75 -0.14 -10.21 10.18
C PRO A 75 -0.69 -8.91 9.58
N VAL A 76 0.14 -8.27 8.76
CA VAL A 76 -0.18 -7.05 8.04
C VAL A 76 0.04 -7.27 6.55
N TYR A 77 -0.96 -6.96 5.75
CA TYR A 77 -0.94 -7.18 4.30
C TYR A 77 -0.97 -5.86 3.54
N ILE A 78 -0.64 -5.93 2.24
CA ILE A 78 -0.62 -4.78 1.33
C ILE A 78 -1.86 -4.83 0.46
N GLY A 79 -2.54 -3.69 0.34
CA GLY A 79 -3.64 -3.54 -0.59
C GLY A 79 -3.57 -2.22 -1.34
N LYS A 80 -4.38 -2.10 -2.39
CA LYS A 80 -4.59 -0.87 -3.14
C LYS A 80 -6.06 -0.68 -3.49
N THR A 81 -6.46 0.58 -3.61
CA THR A 81 -7.78 0.97 -4.09
C THR A 81 -7.68 2.31 -4.83
N THR A 82 -8.75 2.72 -5.48
CA THR A 82 -8.83 4.01 -6.16
C THR A 82 -9.65 4.97 -5.31
N VAL A 83 -9.07 6.11 -4.94
CA VAL A 83 -9.75 7.20 -4.22
C VAL A 83 -9.53 8.49 -4.99
N ASP A 84 -10.60 9.24 -5.27
CA ASP A 84 -10.53 10.52 -5.99
C ASP A 84 -9.75 10.43 -7.33
N GLY A 85 -9.87 9.28 -8.02
CA GLY A 85 -9.18 9.00 -9.30
C GLY A 85 -7.71 8.58 -9.18
N GLU A 86 -7.17 8.46 -7.96
CA GLU A 86 -5.79 8.06 -7.72
C GLU A 86 -5.70 6.65 -7.12
N VAL A 87 -4.77 5.84 -7.61
CA VAL A 87 -4.48 4.53 -7.02
C VAL A 87 -3.64 4.73 -5.76
N LEU A 88 -4.21 4.41 -4.62
CA LEU A 88 -3.56 4.51 -3.32
C LEU A 88 -3.21 3.12 -2.79
N TYR A 89 -2.02 3.01 -2.22
CA TYR A 89 -1.54 1.81 -1.55
C TYR A 89 -1.65 1.97 -0.05
N GLY A 90 -1.98 0.89 0.64
CA GLY A 90 -2.23 0.95 2.06
C GLY A 90 -2.12 -0.38 2.76
N ARG A 91 -2.52 -0.33 4.02
CA ARG A 91 -2.41 -1.45 4.95
C ARG A 91 -3.74 -2.16 5.03
N VAL A 92 -3.73 -3.47 4.78
CA VAL A 92 -4.89 -4.32 5.05
C VAL A 92 -4.73 -4.94 6.42
N ARG A 93 -5.76 -4.80 7.26
CA ARG A 93 -5.83 -5.47 8.56
C ARG A 93 -6.77 -6.66 8.45
N GLN A 94 -6.30 -7.81 8.90
CA GLN A 94 -7.17 -8.97 9.09
C GLN A 94 -7.97 -8.77 10.38
N SER A 95 -9.28 -8.58 10.21
CA SER A 95 -10.31 -8.64 11.25
C SER A 95 -11.34 -9.69 10.80
N SER A 96 -12.55 -9.71 11.39
CA SER A 96 -13.65 -10.57 10.92
C SER A 96 -14.00 -10.28 9.46
N VAL A 97 -13.85 -9.02 9.03
CA VAL A 97 -13.88 -8.60 7.62
C VAL A 97 -12.57 -7.86 7.32
N PRO A 98 -11.86 -8.19 6.23
CA PRO A 98 -10.67 -7.45 5.82
C PRO A 98 -11.00 -6.00 5.47
N VAL A 99 -10.19 -5.06 5.95
CA VAL A 99 -10.35 -3.63 5.64
C VAL A 99 -9.01 -3.06 5.21
N LEU A 100 -9.01 -2.38 4.07
CA LEU A 100 -7.88 -1.60 3.58
C LEU A 100 -7.97 -0.18 4.14
N ALA A 101 -6.90 0.29 4.80
CA ALA A 101 -6.74 1.68 5.16
C ALA A 101 -5.67 2.35 4.28
N VAL A 102 -6.01 3.45 3.63
CA VAL A 102 -5.11 4.24 2.77
C VAL A 102 -4.91 5.65 3.31
N ALA A 103 -3.74 6.23 3.03
CA ALA A 103 -3.46 7.62 3.35
C ALA A 103 -3.78 8.49 2.12
N VAL A 104 -4.78 9.35 2.24
CA VAL A 104 -5.12 10.35 1.21
C VAL A 104 -4.39 11.65 1.56
N THR A 105 -3.61 12.19 0.62
CA THR A 105 -2.82 13.40 0.84
C THR A 105 -3.28 14.58 -0.01
N ARG A 106 -4.03 14.32 -1.09
CA ARG A 106 -4.57 15.36 -1.96
C ARG A 106 -5.62 16.20 -1.21
N ASN A 107 -5.48 17.52 -1.29
CA ASN A 107 -6.31 18.56 -0.63
C ASN A 107 -6.26 18.57 0.91
N ARG A 108 -6.51 17.43 1.57
CA ARG A 108 -6.46 17.31 3.04
C ARG A 108 -5.99 15.92 3.42
N ARG A 109 -4.98 15.86 4.30
CA ARG A 109 -4.50 14.59 4.86
C ARG A 109 -5.59 13.92 5.66
N ARG A 110 -6.04 12.76 5.21
CA ARG A 110 -7.03 11.92 5.89
C ARG A 110 -6.71 10.45 5.68
N VAL A 111 -7.21 9.62 6.59
CA VAL A 111 -7.25 8.18 6.38
C VAL A 111 -8.57 7.86 5.74
N ASP A 112 -8.54 7.03 4.71
CA ASP A 112 -9.74 6.49 4.07
C ASP A 112 -9.75 4.96 4.19
N PHE A 113 -10.95 4.39 4.13
CA PHE A 113 -11.18 2.95 4.30
C PHE A 113 -11.91 2.37 3.10
N ALA A 114 -11.43 1.23 2.62
CA ALA A 114 -12.09 0.47 1.57
C ALA A 114 -12.39 -0.96 2.05
N TYR A 115 -13.61 -1.40 1.73
CA TYR A 115 -14.13 -2.73 2.03
C TYR A 115 -14.12 -3.67 0.81
N SER A 116 -14.06 -3.10 -0.40
CA SER A 116 -13.67 -3.80 -1.63
C SER A 116 -12.39 -3.16 -2.17
N PHE A 117 -11.38 -3.97 -2.45
CA PHE A 117 -10.04 -3.49 -2.82
C PHE A 117 -9.21 -4.59 -3.45
N TYR A 118 -8.05 -4.25 -4.01
CA TYR A 118 -7.08 -5.24 -4.43
C TYR A 118 -6.11 -5.55 -3.30
N VAL A 119 -5.89 -6.82 -2.98
CA VAL A 119 -4.84 -7.30 -2.07
C VAL A 119 -3.67 -7.87 -2.87
N LEU A 120 -2.45 -7.64 -2.41
CA LEU A 120 -1.26 -8.24 -3.01
C LEU A 120 -1.17 -9.70 -2.57
N VAL A 121 -1.12 -10.62 -3.52
CA VAL A 121 -0.92 -12.05 -3.30
C VAL A 121 0.43 -12.49 -3.86
N GLN A 122 0.97 -13.55 -3.28
CA GLN A 122 2.19 -14.22 -3.74
C GLN A 122 1.88 -15.70 -4.03
N PRO A 123 1.36 -16.03 -5.23
CA PRO A 123 0.92 -17.38 -5.54
C PRO A 123 2.03 -18.42 -5.38
N GLY A 124 1.66 -19.60 -4.88
CA GLY A 124 2.60 -20.70 -4.62
C GLY A 124 3.43 -20.55 -3.35
N VAL A 125 3.23 -19.46 -2.58
CA VAL A 125 3.75 -19.31 -1.21
C VAL A 125 2.56 -19.29 -0.27
N VAL A 126 2.26 -20.44 0.35
CA VAL A 126 1.27 -20.53 1.42
C VAL A 126 1.93 -20.02 2.70
N GLY A 127 1.31 -19.03 3.36
CA GLY A 127 1.82 -18.51 4.64
C GLY A 127 1.75 -19.57 5.74
N PHE A 128 2.85 -19.71 6.49
CA PHE A 128 2.94 -20.52 7.72
C PHE A 128 2.55 -19.68 8.96
#